data_AF-A0A536P999-F1
#
_entry.id   AF-A0A536P999-F1
#
_cell.length_a   1.000
_cell.length_b   1.000
_cell.length_c   1.000
_cell.angle_alpha   90.00
_cell.angle_beta   90.00
_cell.angle_gamma   90.00
#
_symmetry.space_group_name_H-M   'P 1'
#
loop_
_entity.id
_entity.type
_entity.pdbx_description
1 polymer ?
#
loop_
_entity_poly.entity_id
_entity_poly.type
_entity_poly.pdbx_seq_one_letter_code
_entity_poly.pdbx_strand_id
1 'polypeptide(L)'
;MSDESQRMSASGDVIGALSDRVGELSKRVASLEAELDAARKRVAVYEEFDATVREALAGALRAAHQIRDRAERAADQILEQARQERRLLLNEIERLREERDRLDEEIATSRRGGISAVGTPRTERAPEQSSAELRGLAADALRGIFVELLDDVRRQASTATDAARSATAAAHEAKAAEIETRAAEAGAARAAEERRAEEDRRTVEERRAEEERRRAAEAERAAEAERLGEAARAAEASARAAEEAARAAEARAQQLAAQVEEEEIFESAAADRAAEERRAAVEQLRLAQEAERTAAMQRAAESERIAQAVRAAEAAAQAAQESARAAEAARSEEAAKEAEQRRSLEQATRALEAARAADAARAAEAARAADARAVEEAHAAEEARARATAEAARAAAEAGRAAQAARAAETRPAAGGWAPPVPPAQTPQSWSVPTPPPPVEVEKIFGEPAAPPMRPQLVEQEARAAPEIARQRDEPAAPASEISLMLTPVPSFPRLVEIERRIQSLPIVRTLYVRDFRAGVATLAVGLRSPMSSDEVASALATLADLRMRVTRAARNALELRIEGEAGVA
;
A
#
# COMPACT_ATOMS: atom_id res chain seq x y z
N MET A 1 111.41 -1.81 4.73
CA MET A 1 110.76 -1.22 3.54
C MET A 1 109.57 -2.06 3.04
N SER A 2 109.34 -3.29 3.54
CA SER A 2 108.23 -4.15 3.07
C SER A 2 106.99 -4.16 3.97
N ASP A 3 107.10 -3.82 5.26
CA ASP A 3 105.93 -3.75 6.16
C ASP A 3 105.05 -2.52 5.94
N GLU A 4 105.60 -1.47 5.35
CA GLU A 4 104.86 -0.22 5.11
C GLU A 4 103.84 -0.36 3.97
N SER A 5 104.13 -1.19 2.97
CA SER A 5 103.18 -1.52 1.89
C SER A 5 102.01 -2.39 2.38
N GLN A 6 102.23 -3.23 3.39
CA GLN A 6 101.18 -4.13 3.91
C GLN A 6 100.19 -3.38 4.82
N ARG A 7 100.67 -2.40 5.61
CA ARG A 7 99.79 -1.51 6.38
C ARG A 7 98.95 -0.57 5.50
N MET A 8 99.48 -0.15 4.35
CA MET A 8 98.68 0.63 3.39
C MET A 8 97.56 -0.21 2.76
N SER A 9 97.77 -1.52 2.54
CA SER A 9 96.73 -2.43 2.02
C SER A 9 95.57 -2.62 3.00
N ALA A 10 95.85 -2.84 4.29
CA ALA A 10 94.80 -3.00 5.32
C ALA A 10 93.98 -1.71 5.55
N SER A 11 94.61 -0.54 5.39
CA SER A 11 93.87 0.74 5.42
C SER A 11 92.92 0.91 4.21
N GLY A 12 93.25 0.28 3.07
CA GLY A 12 92.41 0.28 1.87
C GLY A 12 91.09 -0.48 2.06
N ASP A 13 91.11 -1.59 2.80
CA ASP A 13 89.91 -2.40 3.07
C ASP A 13 88.91 -1.69 3.99
N VAL A 14 89.38 -0.92 4.97
CA VAL A 14 88.49 -0.13 5.84
C VAL A 14 87.77 0.95 5.03
N ILE A 15 88.46 1.57 4.06
CA ILE A 15 87.86 2.56 3.16
C ILE A 15 86.83 1.88 2.23
N GLY A 16 87.11 0.66 1.76
CA GLY A 16 86.17 -0.16 0.98
C GLY A 16 84.90 -0.50 1.76
N ALA A 17 85.05 -1.07 2.96
CA ALA A 17 83.92 -1.45 3.82
C ALA A 17 83.07 -0.24 4.27
N LEU A 18 83.70 0.91 4.54
CA LEU A 18 82.98 2.16 4.81
C LEU A 18 82.22 2.65 3.58
N SER A 19 82.81 2.56 2.39
CA SER A 19 82.15 2.94 1.13
C SER A 19 80.94 2.07 0.83
N ASP A 20 81.06 0.75 1.04
CA ASP A 20 79.95 -0.19 0.88
C ASP A 20 78.82 0.09 1.86
N ARG A 21 79.15 0.37 3.13
CA ARG A 21 78.15 0.72 4.15
C ARG A 21 77.48 2.05 3.87
N VAL A 22 78.22 3.06 3.39
CA VAL A 22 77.65 4.33 2.94
C VAL A 22 76.72 4.10 1.74
N GLY A 23 77.11 3.22 0.80
CA GLY A 23 76.27 2.80 -0.32
C GLY A 23 74.98 2.12 0.13
N GLU A 24 75.04 1.21 1.11
CA GLU A 24 73.87 0.54 1.68
C GLU A 24 72.97 1.52 2.42
N LEU A 25 73.53 2.41 3.25
CA LEU A 25 72.76 3.45 3.95
C LEU A 25 72.09 4.40 2.96
N SER A 26 72.77 4.77 1.88
CA SER A 26 72.20 5.61 0.82
C SER A 26 71.02 4.94 0.14
N LYS A 27 71.10 3.63 -0.13
CA LYS A 27 69.98 2.83 -0.67
C LYS A 27 68.82 2.75 0.33
N ARG A 28 69.09 2.54 1.62
CA ARG A 28 68.05 2.50 2.65
C ARG A 28 67.35 3.85 2.81
N VAL A 29 68.09 4.95 2.77
CA VAL A 29 67.51 6.30 2.80
C VAL A 29 66.61 6.51 1.59
N ALA A 30 67.05 6.17 0.39
CA ALA A 30 66.22 6.28 -0.81
C ALA A 30 64.94 5.41 -0.74
N SER A 31 65.02 4.21 -0.17
CA SER A 31 63.85 3.34 0.06
C SER A 31 62.86 3.96 1.05
N LEU A 32 63.36 4.48 2.18
CA LEU A 32 62.52 5.13 3.20
C LEU A 32 61.88 6.42 2.68
N GLU A 33 62.59 7.20 1.86
CA GLU A 33 62.04 8.37 1.18
C GLU A 33 60.91 7.98 0.23
N ALA A 34 61.09 6.92 -0.57
CA ALA A 34 60.05 6.41 -1.45
C ALA A 34 58.82 5.88 -0.68
N GLU A 35 59.02 5.15 0.42
CA GLU A 35 57.93 4.68 1.29
C GLU A 35 57.18 5.83 1.96
N LEU A 36 57.91 6.86 2.41
CA LEU A 36 57.34 8.05 3.03
C LEU A 36 56.53 8.87 2.02
N ASP A 37 57.01 9.00 0.78
CA ASP A 37 56.25 9.62 -0.30
C ASP A 37 55.01 8.80 -0.69
N ALA A 38 55.09 7.47 -0.70
CA ALA A 38 53.93 6.60 -0.92
C ALA A 38 52.91 6.71 0.23
N ALA A 39 53.36 6.80 1.48
CA ALA A 39 52.50 7.04 2.64
C ALA A 39 51.80 8.40 2.54
N ARG A 40 52.53 9.46 2.19
CA ARG A 40 51.96 10.81 1.96
C ARG A 40 50.88 10.81 0.88
N LYS A 41 51.10 10.11 -0.24
CA LYS A 41 50.10 9.97 -1.30
C LYS A 41 48.84 9.26 -0.81
N ARG A 42 48.99 8.19 0.00
CA ARG A 42 47.83 7.50 0.59
C ARG A 42 47.05 8.39 1.54
N VAL A 43 47.73 9.15 2.39
CA VAL A 43 47.08 10.12 3.29
C VAL A 43 46.28 11.16 2.50
N ALA A 44 46.86 11.71 1.43
CA ALA A 44 46.16 12.67 0.56
C ALA A 44 44.87 12.08 -0.06
N VAL A 45 44.90 10.83 -0.52
CA VAL A 45 43.70 10.14 -1.05
C VAL A 45 42.62 9.96 0.03
N TYR A 46 43.00 9.64 1.26
CA TYR A 46 42.04 9.54 2.37
C TYR A 46 41.45 10.90 2.73
N GLU A 47 42.24 11.97 2.69
CA GLU A 47 41.74 13.34 2.93
C GLU A 47 40.72 13.78 1.85
N GLU A 48 40.97 13.45 0.58
CA GLU A 48 40.01 13.69 -0.52
C GLU A 48 38.73 12.86 -0.36
N PHE A 49 38.85 11.60 0.06
CA PHE A 49 37.71 10.74 0.32
C PHE A 49 36.88 11.26 1.51
N ASP A 50 37.52 11.67 2.60
CA ASP A 50 36.87 12.26 3.77
C ASP A 50 36.13 13.55 3.42
N ALA A 51 36.71 14.40 2.56
CA ALA A 51 36.03 15.59 2.05
C ALA A 51 34.76 15.22 1.28
N THR A 52 34.84 14.20 0.42
CA THR A 52 33.70 13.67 -0.35
C THR A 52 32.60 13.12 0.57
N VAL A 53 32.97 12.34 1.59
CA VAL A 53 32.02 11.79 2.57
C VAL A 53 31.33 12.90 3.36
N ARG A 54 32.08 13.93 3.80
CA ARG A 54 31.51 15.09 4.50
C ARG A 54 30.54 15.87 3.61
N GLU A 55 30.87 16.07 2.33
CA GLU A 55 29.99 16.73 1.38
C GLU A 55 28.70 15.92 1.13
N ALA A 56 28.82 14.60 0.94
CA ALA A 56 27.69 13.70 0.78
C ALA A 56 26.78 13.70 2.02
N LEU A 57 27.35 13.66 3.23
CA LEU A 57 26.61 13.76 4.48
C LEU A 57 25.89 15.11 4.61
N ALA A 58 26.56 16.22 4.30
CA ALA A 58 25.95 17.55 4.31
C ALA A 58 24.85 17.69 3.24
N GLY A 59 24.99 17.02 2.10
CA GLY A 59 23.94 16.91 1.07
C GLY A 59 22.73 16.13 1.57
N ALA A 60 22.94 14.96 2.18
CA ALA A 60 21.89 14.11 2.73
C ALA A 60 21.11 14.82 3.85
N LEU A 61 21.80 15.51 4.76
CA LEU A 61 21.16 16.30 5.82
C LEU A 61 20.31 17.45 5.26
N ARG A 62 20.82 18.18 4.25
CA ARG A 62 20.03 19.22 3.56
C ARG A 62 18.79 18.64 2.88
N ALA A 63 18.91 17.51 2.20
CA ALA A 63 17.78 16.83 1.57
C ALA A 63 16.74 16.37 2.60
N ALA A 64 17.17 15.81 3.72
CA ALA A 64 16.29 15.41 4.82
C ALA A 64 15.50 16.60 5.39
N HIS A 65 16.16 17.75 5.61
CA HIS A 65 15.48 18.98 6.03
C HIS A 65 14.45 19.46 5.00
N GLN A 66 14.77 19.43 3.71
CA GLN A 66 13.82 19.80 2.66
C GLN A 66 12.61 18.86 2.57
N ILE A 67 12.79 17.56 2.86
CA ILE A 67 11.68 16.61 2.93
C ILE A 67 10.80 16.95 4.14
N ARG A 68 11.41 17.24 5.30
CA ARG A 68 10.69 17.64 6.50
C ARG A 68 9.86 18.91 6.28
N ASP A 69 10.46 19.96 5.74
CA ASP A 69 9.77 21.22 5.46
C ASP A 69 8.61 21.04 4.47
N ARG A 70 8.77 20.18 3.45
CA ARG A 70 7.69 19.84 2.52
C ARG A 70 6.56 19.07 3.21
N ALA A 71 6.90 18.12 4.08
CA ALA A 71 5.92 17.36 4.85
C ALA A 71 5.15 18.25 5.83
N GLU A 72 5.82 19.17 6.53
CA GLU A 72 5.20 20.16 7.43
C GLU A 72 4.20 21.04 6.66
N ARG A 73 4.61 21.62 5.52
CA ARG A 73 3.71 22.44 4.68
C ARG A 73 2.51 21.65 4.15
N ALA A 74 2.72 20.39 3.72
CA ALA A 74 1.65 19.54 3.25
C ALA A 74 0.67 19.19 4.38
N ALA A 75 1.17 18.91 5.59
CA ALA A 75 0.34 18.67 6.76
C ALA A 75 -0.49 19.91 7.14
N ASP A 76 0.13 21.09 7.14
CA ASP A 76 -0.57 22.36 7.41
C ASP A 76 -1.69 22.62 6.38
N GLN A 77 -1.43 22.37 5.10
CA GLN A 77 -2.43 22.49 4.03
C GLN A 77 -3.60 21.53 4.23
N ILE A 78 -3.33 20.26 4.56
CA ILE A 78 -4.38 19.27 4.82
C ILE A 78 -5.22 19.67 6.05
N LEU A 79 -4.58 20.16 7.11
CA LEU A 79 -5.29 20.62 8.31
C LEU A 79 -6.14 21.87 8.02
N GLU A 80 -5.65 22.79 7.21
CA GLU A 80 -6.41 23.96 6.79
C GLU A 80 -7.61 23.58 5.91
N GLN A 81 -7.40 22.69 4.93
CA GLN A 81 -8.47 22.16 4.09
C GLN A 81 -9.54 21.45 4.94
N ALA A 82 -9.15 20.57 5.86
CA ALA A 82 -10.08 19.89 6.75
C ALA A 82 -10.87 20.86 7.65
N ARG A 83 -10.26 21.97 8.09
CA ARG A 83 -10.97 23.03 8.83
C ARG A 83 -11.97 23.77 7.95
N GLN A 84 -11.63 24.04 6.69
CA GLN A 84 -12.54 24.68 5.73
C GLN A 84 -13.72 23.76 5.39
N GLU A 85 -13.46 22.49 5.06
CA GLU A 85 -14.49 21.48 4.80
C GLU A 85 -15.42 21.31 6.01
N ARG A 86 -14.88 21.25 7.23
CA ARG A 86 -15.69 21.18 8.45
C ARG A 86 -16.60 22.41 8.61
N ARG A 87 -16.12 23.62 8.29
CA ARG A 87 -16.95 24.83 8.35
C ARG A 87 -18.06 24.78 7.31
N LEU A 88 -17.76 24.35 6.08
CA LEU A 88 -18.75 24.18 5.02
C LEU A 88 -19.84 23.17 5.41
N LEU A 89 -19.43 22.01 5.94
CA LEU A 89 -20.37 20.99 6.42
C LEU A 89 -21.23 21.47 7.58
N LEU A 90 -20.67 22.25 8.52
CA LEU A 90 -21.46 22.84 9.60
C LEU A 90 -22.51 23.84 9.08
N ASN A 91 -22.14 24.70 8.13
CA ASN A 91 -23.08 25.62 7.50
C ASN A 91 -24.18 24.88 6.73
N GLU A 92 -23.84 23.79 6.03
CA GLU A 92 -24.83 22.97 5.32
C GLU A 92 -25.78 22.26 6.30
N ILE A 93 -25.28 21.76 7.43
CA ILE A 93 -26.11 21.19 8.49
C ILE A 93 -27.05 22.25 9.08
N GLU A 94 -26.58 23.48 9.29
CA GLU A 94 -27.42 24.58 9.76
C GLU A 94 -28.52 24.92 8.74
N ARG A 95 -28.17 25.05 7.47
CA ARG A 95 -29.12 25.25 6.38
C ARG A 95 -30.19 24.15 6.32
N LEU A 96 -29.79 22.88 6.37
CA LEU A 96 -30.73 21.75 6.35
C LEU A 96 -31.64 21.73 7.58
N ARG A 97 -31.17 22.23 8.74
CA ARG A 97 -32.01 22.40 9.93
C ARG A 97 -33.05 23.50 9.74
N GLU A 98 -32.66 24.65 9.18
CA GLU A 98 -33.60 25.73 8.84
C GLU A 98 -34.64 25.28 7.81
N GLU A 99 -34.23 24.53 6.78
CA GLU A 99 -35.14 23.96 5.78
C GLU A 99 -36.11 22.97 6.42
N ARG A 100 -35.64 22.10 7.32
CA ARG A 100 -36.51 21.20 8.08
C ARG A 100 -37.51 21.98 8.94
N ASP A 101 -37.05 22.96 9.71
CA ASP A 101 -37.91 23.74 10.60
C ASP A 101 -38.97 24.51 9.81
N ARG A 102 -38.60 25.04 8.63
CA ARG A 102 -39.54 25.64 7.68
C ARG A 102 -40.58 24.64 7.17
N LEU A 103 -40.17 23.42 6.80
CA LEU A 103 -41.10 22.37 6.38
C LEU A 103 -42.04 21.96 7.52
N ASP A 104 -41.55 21.89 8.76
CA ASP A 104 -42.36 21.61 9.93
C ASP A 104 -43.41 22.72 10.19
N GLU A 105 -43.06 23.99 10.00
CA GLU A 105 -44.00 25.11 10.02
C GLU A 105 -45.04 25.04 8.90
N GLU A 106 -44.63 24.69 7.68
CA GLU A 106 -45.54 24.47 6.53
C GLU A 106 -46.51 23.31 6.80
N ILE A 107 -46.04 22.21 7.39
CA ILE A 107 -46.90 21.09 7.81
C ILE A 107 -47.85 21.51 8.92
N ALA A 108 -47.37 22.26 9.92
CA ALA A 108 -48.20 22.74 11.03
C ALA A 108 -49.29 23.71 10.56
N THR A 109 -48.95 24.63 9.63
CA THR A 109 -49.90 25.57 9.02
C THR A 109 -50.87 24.85 8.09
N SER A 110 -50.42 23.88 7.30
CA SER A 110 -51.28 23.03 6.46
C SER A 110 -52.26 22.21 7.29
N ARG A 111 -51.81 21.61 8.40
CA ARG A 111 -52.69 20.91 9.35
C ARG A 111 -53.68 21.86 10.03
N ARG A 112 -53.27 23.09 10.36
CA ARG A 112 -54.15 24.09 10.98
C ARG A 112 -55.18 24.66 9.99
N GLY A 113 -54.80 24.87 8.73
CA GLY A 113 -55.68 25.38 7.67
C GLY A 113 -56.59 24.31 7.04
N GLY A 114 -56.14 23.06 6.99
CA GLY A 114 -56.85 21.95 6.34
C GLY A 114 -58.07 21.42 7.10
N ILE A 115 -58.22 21.74 8.39
CA ILE A 115 -59.34 21.25 9.21
C ILE A 115 -60.62 22.08 9.01
N SER A 116 -60.56 23.26 8.38
CA SER A 116 -61.73 24.16 8.28
C SER A 116 -62.59 24.04 7.02
N ALA A 117 -62.26 23.17 6.05
CA ALA A 117 -62.95 23.11 4.76
C ALA A 117 -63.57 21.75 4.40
N VAL A 118 -63.67 20.80 5.34
CA VAL A 118 -64.47 19.57 5.16
C VAL A 118 -65.69 19.62 6.09
N GLY A 119 -66.47 20.69 5.91
CA GLY A 119 -67.81 20.81 6.49
C GLY A 119 -68.80 20.05 5.62
N THR A 120 -69.32 18.95 6.15
CA THR A 120 -70.42 18.16 5.58
C THR A 120 -71.62 19.04 5.21
N PRO A 121 -72.18 18.96 3.98
CA PRO A 121 -73.45 19.62 3.67
C PRO A 121 -74.59 18.85 4.33
N ARG A 122 -75.11 19.42 5.42
CA ARG A 122 -76.29 18.93 6.15
C ARG A 122 -77.54 19.41 5.43
N THR A 123 -78.37 18.47 5.01
CA THR A 123 -79.65 18.65 4.34
C THR A 123 -80.72 19.21 5.29
N GLU A 124 -81.24 20.41 5.02
CA GLU A 124 -82.49 20.91 5.61
C GLU A 124 -83.50 21.41 4.56
N ARG A 125 -84.61 20.66 4.50
CA ARG A 125 -86.04 20.98 4.32
C ARG A 125 -86.48 22.32 3.70
N ALA A 126 -87.32 22.17 2.67
CA ALA A 126 -88.04 23.17 1.87
C ALA A 126 -89.05 24.07 2.62
N PRO A 127 -89.46 25.19 1.99
CA PRO A 127 -90.88 25.42 1.75
C PRO A 127 -91.20 25.66 0.26
N GLU A 128 -92.42 25.32 -0.13
CA GLU A 128 -92.92 25.42 -1.50
C GLU A 128 -92.94 26.87 -2.01
N GLN A 129 -92.07 27.17 -2.96
CA GLN A 129 -92.12 28.37 -3.80
C GLN A 129 -92.49 27.97 -5.22
N SER A 130 -93.22 28.85 -5.90
CA SER A 130 -93.94 28.58 -7.13
C SER A 130 -93.07 27.88 -8.19
N SER A 131 -93.60 26.88 -8.90
CA SER A 131 -92.85 26.12 -9.92
C SER A 131 -92.28 26.98 -11.07
N ALA A 132 -92.69 28.26 -11.16
CA ALA A 132 -92.15 29.25 -12.09
C ALA A 132 -90.93 29.98 -11.51
N GLU A 133 -90.96 30.37 -10.23
CA GLU A 133 -89.79 30.91 -9.52
C GLU A 133 -88.73 29.85 -9.30
N LEU A 134 -89.11 28.60 -9.01
CA LEU A 134 -88.17 27.47 -8.96
C LEU A 134 -87.51 27.19 -10.30
N ARG A 135 -88.18 27.42 -11.43
CA ARG A 135 -87.55 27.28 -12.76
C ARG A 135 -86.61 28.45 -13.08
N GLY A 136 -86.93 29.66 -12.64
CA GLY A 136 -86.02 30.81 -12.72
C GLY A 136 -84.79 30.64 -11.82
N LEU A 137 -84.99 30.34 -10.55
CA LEU A 137 -83.93 30.05 -9.58
C LEU A 137 -83.13 28.81 -9.95
N ALA A 138 -83.73 27.76 -10.50
CA ALA A 138 -82.99 26.61 -11.01
C ALA A 138 -82.19 26.96 -12.26
N ALA A 139 -82.71 27.77 -13.18
CA ALA A 139 -81.94 28.20 -14.35
C ALA A 139 -80.77 29.12 -13.96
N ASP A 140 -80.96 29.98 -12.97
CA ASP A 140 -79.90 30.86 -12.46
C ASP A 140 -78.91 30.12 -11.56
N ALA A 141 -79.37 29.15 -10.77
CA ALA A 141 -78.49 28.24 -10.03
C ALA A 141 -77.70 27.33 -10.98
N LEU A 142 -78.32 26.79 -12.04
CA LEU A 142 -77.62 26.00 -13.06
C LEU A 142 -76.63 26.85 -13.85
N ARG A 143 -76.93 28.13 -14.13
CA ARG A 143 -75.95 29.07 -14.70
C ARG A 143 -74.81 29.37 -13.73
N GLY A 144 -75.10 29.57 -12.45
CA GLY A 144 -74.09 29.75 -11.41
C GLY A 144 -73.17 28.54 -11.30
N ILE A 145 -73.75 27.34 -11.24
CA ILE A 145 -73.00 26.07 -11.21
C ILE A 145 -72.20 25.88 -12.50
N PHE A 146 -72.73 26.23 -13.68
CA PHE A 146 -71.95 26.14 -14.93
C PHE A 146 -70.78 27.12 -14.96
N VAL A 147 -70.94 28.33 -14.43
CA VAL A 147 -69.86 29.32 -14.32
C VAL A 147 -68.82 28.84 -13.32
N GLU A 148 -69.23 28.32 -12.16
CA GLU A 148 -68.34 27.77 -11.15
C GLU A 148 -67.59 26.53 -11.67
N LEU A 149 -68.28 25.65 -12.40
CA LEU A 149 -67.67 24.47 -13.03
C LEU A 149 -66.69 24.86 -14.15
N LEU A 150 -67.00 25.89 -14.94
CA LEU A 150 -66.07 26.41 -15.94
C LEU A 150 -64.86 27.08 -15.30
N ASP A 151 -65.03 27.82 -14.21
CA ASP A 151 -63.93 28.42 -13.44
C ASP A 151 -63.08 27.34 -12.76
N ASP A 152 -63.69 26.29 -12.23
CA ASP A 152 -62.97 25.14 -11.68
C ASP A 152 -62.22 24.36 -12.75
N VAL A 153 -62.81 24.14 -13.93
CA VAL A 153 -62.10 23.55 -15.07
C VAL A 153 -60.94 24.45 -15.50
N ARG A 154 -61.10 25.77 -15.46
CA ARG A 154 -60.03 26.73 -15.78
C ARG A 154 -58.92 26.71 -14.73
N ARG A 155 -59.26 26.59 -13.44
CA ARG A 155 -58.30 26.43 -12.33
C ARG A 155 -57.59 25.08 -12.37
N GLN A 156 -58.30 24.00 -12.73
CA GLN A 156 -57.69 22.69 -12.93
C GLN A 156 -56.75 22.69 -14.14
N ALA A 157 -57.10 23.39 -15.22
CA ALA A 157 -56.21 23.56 -16.37
C ALA A 157 -54.97 24.43 -16.04
N SER A 158 -55.11 25.47 -15.22
CA SER A 158 -53.96 26.28 -14.80
C SER A 158 -53.04 25.51 -13.84
N THR A 159 -53.61 24.79 -12.87
CA THR A 159 -52.81 23.94 -11.95
C THR A 159 -52.12 22.80 -12.68
N ALA A 160 -52.75 22.20 -13.69
CA ALA A 160 -52.11 21.20 -14.54
C ALA A 160 -50.94 21.78 -15.37
N THR A 161 -51.08 22.99 -15.89
CA THR A 161 -49.98 23.65 -16.63
C THR A 161 -48.85 24.14 -15.72
N ASP A 162 -49.14 24.52 -14.47
CA ASP A 162 -48.14 24.83 -13.46
C ASP A 162 -47.41 23.58 -12.96
N ALA A 163 -48.12 22.47 -12.75
CA ALA A 163 -47.53 21.18 -12.42
C ALA A 163 -46.63 20.66 -13.55
N ALA A 164 -47.06 20.80 -14.81
CA ALA A 164 -46.23 20.44 -15.97
C ALA A 164 -44.96 21.29 -16.06
N ARG A 165 -45.03 22.60 -15.77
CA ARG A 165 -43.86 23.49 -15.73
C ARG A 165 -42.92 23.18 -14.55
N SER A 166 -43.47 22.83 -13.39
CA SER A 166 -42.68 22.39 -12.24
C SER A 166 -41.97 21.07 -12.52
N ALA A 167 -42.65 20.11 -13.15
CA ALA A 167 -42.06 18.83 -13.53
C ALA A 167 -40.93 18.98 -14.57
N THR A 168 -41.07 19.88 -15.55
CA THR A 168 -39.99 20.15 -16.50
C THR A 168 -38.81 20.87 -15.85
N ALA A 169 -39.05 21.81 -14.93
CA ALA A 169 -37.98 22.45 -14.15
C ALA A 169 -37.20 21.42 -13.31
N ALA A 170 -37.90 20.55 -12.57
CA ALA A 170 -37.28 19.49 -11.79
C ALA A 170 -36.49 18.49 -12.66
N ALA A 171 -36.98 18.17 -13.87
CA ALA A 171 -36.26 17.33 -14.82
C ALA A 171 -34.98 18.00 -15.36
N HIS A 172 -34.97 19.33 -15.51
CA HIS A 172 -33.77 20.06 -15.88
C HIS A 172 -32.75 20.13 -14.74
N GLU A 173 -33.19 20.33 -13.50
CA GLU A 173 -32.34 20.29 -12.31
C GLU A 173 -31.71 18.91 -12.10
N ALA A 174 -32.50 17.84 -12.24
CA ALA A 174 -31.98 16.47 -12.17
C ALA A 174 -30.90 16.18 -13.23
N LYS A 175 -31.09 16.67 -14.47
CA LYS A 175 -30.08 16.56 -15.52
C LYS A 175 -28.84 17.39 -15.23
N ALA A 176 -28.98 18.57 -14.63
CA ALA A 176 -27.84 19.38 -14.23
C ALA A 176 -27.00 18.68 -13.14
N ALA A 177 -27.66 18.09 -12.14
CA ALA A 177 -27.01 17.29 -11.11
C ALA A 177 -26.31 16.03 -11.68
N GLU A 178 -26.91 15.37 -12.67
CA GLU A 178 -26.28 14.23 -13.36
C GLU A 178 -25.01 14.66 -14.15
N ILE A 179 -25.03 15.84 -14.76
CA ILE A 179 -23.86 16.39 -15.45
C ILE A 179 -22.76 16.75 -14.45
N GLU A 180 -23.12 17.35 -13.32
CA GLU A 180 -22.17 17.73 -12.27
C GLU A 180 -21.51 16.51 -11.62
N THR A 181 -22.29 15.47 -11.31
CA THR A 181 -21.78 14.19 -10.79
C THR A 181 -20.85 13.51 -11.79
N ARG A 182 -21.22 13.43 -13.09
CA ARG A 182 -20.33 12.92 -14.13
C ARG A 182 -19.05 13.75 -14.27
N ALA A 183 -19.12 15.07 -14.14
CA ALA A 183 -17.95 15.93 -14.20
C ALA A 183 -17.03 15.69 -12.99
N ALA A 184 -17.58 15.50 -11.80
CA ALA A 184 -16.84 15.15 -10.59
C ALA A 184 -16.18 13.77 -10.71
N GLU A 185 -16.89 12.76 -11.21
CA GLU A 185 -16.35 11.42 -11.49
C GLU A 185 -15.22 11.47 -12.52
N ALA A 186 -15.38 12.23 -13.61
CA ALA A 186 -14.34 12.42 -14.61
C ALA A 186 -13.11 13.15 -14.03
N GLY A 187 -13.30 14.13 -13.14
CA GLY A 187 -12.22 14.79 -12.41
C GLY A 187 -11.47 13.83 -11.49
N ALA A 188 -12.20 13.00 -10.74
CA ALA A 188 -11.61 11.99 -9.86
C ALA A 188 -10.83 10.93 -10.65
N ALA A 189 -11.34 10.49 -11.81
CA ALA A 189 -10.66 9.56 -12.70
C ALA A 189 -9.34 10.13 -13.23
N ARG A 190 -9.31 11.39 -13.67
CA ARG A 190 -8.08 12.06 -14.11
C ARG A 190 -7.06 12.21 -12.98
N ALA A 191 -7.51 12.59 -11.79
CA ALA A 191 -6.63 12.69 -10.62
C ALA A 191 -6.05 11.32 -10.21
N ALA A 192 -6.82 10.23 -10.37
CA ALA A 192 -6.33 8.88 -10.13
C ALA A 192 -5.31 8.43 -11.19
N GLU A 193 -5.52 8.78 -12.46
CA GLU A 193 -4.59 8.52 -13.55
C GLU A 193 -3.26 9.28 -13.37
N GLU A 194 -3.33 10.55 -12.96
CA GLU A 194 -2.13 11.36 -12.67
C GLU A 194 -1.31 10.77 -11.51
N ARG A 195 -1.96 10.30 -10.43
CA ARG A 195 -1.27 9.60 -9.33
C ARG A 195 -0.57 8.32 -9.80
N ARG A 196 -1.21 7.54 -10.67
CA ARG A 196 -0.58 6.34 -11.25
C ARG A 196 0.62 6.71 -12.11
N ALA A 197 0.52 7.76 -12.93
CA ALA A 197 1.63 8.24 -13.73
C ALA A 197 2.80 8.76 -12.87
N GLU A 198 2.52 9.41 -11.73
CA GLU A 198 3.55 9.81 -10.77
C GLU A 198 4.21 8.61 -10.07
N GLU A 199 3.43 7.60 -9.70
CA GLU A 199 3.93 6.37 -9.11
C GLU A 199 4.84 5.61 -10.10
N ASP A 200 4.42 5.50 -11.36
CA ASP A 200 5.24 4.93 -12.43
C ASP A 200 6.55 5.70 -12.61
N ARG A 201 6.52 7.04 -12.58
CA ARG A 201 7.74 7.87 -12.61
C ARG A 201 8.66 7.58 -11.42
N ARG A 202 8.12 7.48 -10.21
CA ARG A 202 8.90 7.15 -9.01
C ARG A 202 9.55 5.78 -9.12
N THR A 203 8.83 4.77 -9.59
CA THR A 203 9.41 3.42 -9.75
C THR A 203 10.52 3.39 -10.81
N VAL A 204 10.41 4.18 -11.89
CA VAL A 204 11.47 4.32 -12.90
C VAL A 204 12.69 5.04 -12.32
N GLU A 205 12.49 6.11 -11.55
CA GLU A 205 13.58 6.82 -10.87
C GLU A 205 14.28 5.93 -9.82
N GLU A 206 13.53 5.15 -9.05
CA GLU A 206 14.09 4.18 -8.09
C GLU A 206 14.92 3.10 -8.79
N ARG A 207 14.42 2.53 -9.90
CA ARG A 207 15.19 1.56 -10.71
C ARG A 207 16.48 2.17 -11.26
N ARG A 208 16.42 3.42 -11.72
CA ARG A 208 17.62 4.13 -12.21
C ARG A 208 18.62 4.36 -11.09
N ALA A 209 18.17 4.76 -9.90
CA ALA A 209 19.03 4.92 -8.73
C ALA A 209 19.64 3.59 -8.27
N GLU A 210 18.90 2.49 -8.34
CA GLU A 210 19.40 1.14 -8.03
C GLU A 210 20.43 0.68 -9.06
N GLU A 211 20.21 0.93 -10.35
CA GLU A 211 21.17 0.64 -11.41
C GLU A 211 22.46 1.46 -11.26
N GLU A 212 22.36 2.74 -10.90
CA GLU A 212 23.51 3.59 -10.61
C GLU A 212 24.30 3.09 -9.38
N ARG A 213 23.62 2.69 -8.30
CA ARG A 213 24.26 2.05 -7.14
C ARG A 213 24.96 0.74 -7.51
N ARG A 214 24.32 -0.08 -8.37
CA ARG A 214 24.92 -1.32 -8.85
C ARG A 214 26.17 -1.05 -9.69
N ARG A 215 26.14 -0.06 -10.59
CA ARG A 215 27.31 0.36 -11.36
C ARG A 215 28.43 0.88 -10.47
N ALA A 216 28.10 1.66 -9.44
CA ALA A 216 29.08 2.14 -8.47
C ALA A 216 29.73 0.97 -7.70
N ALA A 217 28.94 0.00 -7.23
CA ALA A 217 29.46 -1.18 -6.55
C ALA A 217 30.29 -2.08 -7.48
N GLU A 218 29.91 -2.22 -8.76
CA GLU A 218 30.70 -2.95 -9.75
C GLU A 218 32.03 -2.23 -10.05
N ALA A 219 32.03 -0.89 -10.11
CA ALA A 219 33.25 -0.10 -10.26
C ALA A 219 34.17 -0.21 -9.04
N GLU A 220 33.62 -0.22 -7.82
CA GLU A 220 34.37 -0.44 -6.59
C GLU A 220 35.04 -1.83 -6.56
N ARG A 221 34.30 -2.89 -6.92
CA ARG A 221 34.87 -4.24 -7.05
C ARG A 221 35.96 -4.31 -8.11
N ALA A 222 35.81 -3.61 -9.23
CA ALA A 222 36.83 -3.55 -10.27
C ALA A 222 38.10 -2.84 -9.76
N ALA A 223 37.96 -1.74 -9.03
CA ALA A 223 39.07 -1.02 -8.41
C ALA A 223 39.76 -1.87 -7.32
N GLU A 224 39.00 -2.63 -6.52
CA GLU A 224 39.56 -3.57 -5.54
C GLU A 224 40.33 -4.71 -6.23
N ALA A 225 39.79 -5.27 -7.31
CA ALA A 225 40.48 -6.30 -8.09
C ALA A 225 41.79 -5.78 -8.70
N GLU A 226 41.83 -4.52 -9.16
CA GLU A 226 43.06 -3.89 -9.65
C GLU A 226 44.09 -3.73 -8.52
N ARG A 227 43.66 -3.26 -7.33
CA ARG A 227 44.53 -3.15 -6.14
C ARG A 227 45.09 -4.51 -5.72
N LEU A 228 44.28 -5.56 -5.74
CA LEU A 228 44.73 -6.92 -5.45
C LEU A 228 45.72 -7.43 -6.52
N GLY A 229 45.49 -7.11 -7.79
CA GLY A 229 46.40 -7.45 -8.88
C GLY A 229 47.73 -6.70 -8.82
N GLU A 230 47.74 -5.45 -8.37
CA GLU A 230 48.97 -4.70 -8.06
C GLU A 230 49.70 -5.26 -6.85
N ALA A 231 48.98 -5.59 -5.78
CA ALA A 231 49.56 -6.22 -4.59
C ALA A 231 50.20 -7.58 -4.91
N ALA A 232 49.55 -8.39 -5.76
CA ALA A 232 50.10 -9.67 -6.23
C ALA A 232 51.38 -9.48 -7.05
N ARG A 233 51.41 -8.48 -7.96
CA ARG A 233 52.62 -8.14 -8.74
C ARG A 233 53.77 -7.65 -7.84
N ALA A 234 53.45 -6.85 -6.83
CA ALA A 234 54.44 -6.40 -5.85
C ALA A 234 54.99 -7.57 -5.01
N ALA A 235 54.14 -8.50 -4.59
CA ALA A 235 54.56 -9.71 -3.88
C ALA A 235 55.44 -10.61 -4.75
N GLU A 236 55.11 -10.78 -6.03
CA GLU A 236 55.94 -11.54 -6.98
C GLU A 236 57.31 -10.87 -7.21
N ALA A 237 57.34 -9.54 -7.36
CA ALA A 237 58.59 -8.79 -7.48
C ALA A 237 59.47 -8.93 -6.22
N SER A 238 58.86 -8.90 -5.03
CA SER A 238 59.56 -9.13 -3.77
C SER A 238 60.11 -10.56 -3.65
N ALA A 239 59.34 -11.56 -4.07
CA ALA A 239 59.80 -12.95 -4.09
C ALA A 239 61.01 -13.15 -5.02
N ARG A 240 60.98 -12.57 -6.23
CA ARG A 240 62.11 -12.61 -7.17
C ARG A 240 63.35 -11.92 -6.61
N ALA A 241 63.19 -10.76 -5.98
CA ALA A 241 64.30 -10.07 -5.33
C ALA A 241 64.91 -10.89 -4.17
N ALA A 242 64.10 -11.62 -3.42
CA ALA A 242 64.56 -12.52 -2.36
C ALA A 242 65.33 -13.73 -2.93
N GLU A 243 64.87 -14.32 -4.02
CA GLU A 243 65.59 -15.41 -4.71
C GLU A 243 66.94 -14.94 -5.28
N GLU A 244 67.00 -13.75 -5.89
CA GLU A 244 68.25 -13.17 -6.38
C GLU A 244 69.23 -12.89 -5.24
N ALA A 245 68.75 -12.37 -4.11
CA ALA A 245 69.56 -12.16 -2.92
C ALA A 245 70.12 -13.48 -2.34
N ALA A 246 69.30 -14.55 -2.34
CA ALA A 246 69.75 -15.88 -1.92
C ALA A 246 70.84 -16.44 -2.84
N ARG A 247 70.68 -16.33 -4.17
CA ARG A 247 71.72 -16.74 -5.14
C ARG A 247 73.01 -15.93 -4.99
N ALA A 248 72.91 -14.62 -4.74
CA ALA A 248 74.07 -13.78 -4.49
C ALA A 248 74.80 -14.17 -3.20
N ALA A 249 74.08 -14.53 -2.14
CA ALA A 249 74.66 -15.03 -0.90
C ALA A 249 75.36 -16.39 -1.09
N GLU A 250 74.77 -17.30 -1.85
CA GLU A 250 75.38 -18.60 -2.19
C GLU A 250 76.65 -18.43 -3.03
N ALA A 251 76.64 -17.55 -4.03
CA ALA A 251 77.82 -17.23 -4.83
C ALA A 251 78.96 -16.65 -3.98
N ARG A 252 78.65 -15.78 -3.01
CA ARG A 252 79.63 -15.25 -2.05
C ARG A 252 80.19 -16.35 -1.14
N ALA A 253 79.35 -17.28 -0.69
CA ALA A 253 79.80 -18.41 0.12
C ALA A 253 80.74 -19.33 -0.67
N GLN A 254 80.47 -19.56 -1.96
CA GLN A 254 81.35 -20.33 -2.85
C GLN A 254 82.68 -19.60 -3.12
N GLN A 255 82.65 -18.28 -3.29
CA GLN A 255 83.88 -17.47 -3.42
C GLN A 255 84.74 -17.52 -2.15
N LEU A 256 84.13 -17.41 -0.97
CA LEU A 256 84.83 -17.54 0.29
C LEU A 256 85.40 -18.95 0.49
N ALA A 257 84.66 -19.99 0.09
CA ALA A 257 85.17 -21.37 0.12
C ALA A 257 86.38 -21.57 -0.81
N ALA A 258 86.36 -20.97 -2.01
CA ALA A 258 87.48 -21.02 -2.95
C ALA A 258 88.70 -20.22 -2.45
N GLN A 259 88.49 -19.09 -1.77
CA GLN A 259 89.57 -18.31 -1.15
C GLN A 259 90.22 -19.04 0.03
N VAL A 260 89.46 -19.82 0.79
CA VAL A 260 89.99 -20.66 1.88
C VAL A 260 90.83 -21.83 1.35
N GLU A 261 90.60 -22.32 0.12
CA GLU A 261 91.45 -23.32 -0.51
C GLU A 261 92.75 -22.73 -1.11
N GLU A 262 92.83 -21.42 -1.33
CA GLU A 262 94.01 -20.75 -1.94
C GLU A 262 95.04 -20.25 -0.90
N GLU A 263 94.69 -20.24 0.39
CA GLU A 263 95.55 -19.74 1.49
C GLU A 263 96.35 -20.84 2.25
N GLU A 264 96.45 -22.06 1.72
CA GLU A 264 97.28 -23.15 2.30
C GLU A 264 98.70 -23.28 1.73
N ILE A 265 99.35 -22.21 1.24
CA ILE A 265 100.79 -22.28 0.89
C ILE A 265 101.44 -20.91 1.14
N PHE A 266 102.01 -20.68 2.34
CA PHE A 266 103.32 -20.04 2.57
C PHE A 266 103.57 -19.81 4.08
N GLU A 267 104.30 -20.73 4.71
CA GLU A 267 104.85 -20.55 6.06
C GLU A 267 106.29 -19.99 6.03
N SER A 268 106.65 -19.27 7.09
CA SER A 268 108.01 -18.90 7.56
C SER A 268 108.57 -17.48 7.31
N ALA A 269 107.70 -16.47 7.25
CA ALA A 269 108.01 -15.11 7.73
C ALA A 269 106.87 -14.52 8.58
N ALA A 270 106.05 -15.42 9.16
CA ALA A 270 104.71 -15.17 9.65
C ALA A 270 104.61 -14.94 11.16
N ALA A 271 105.67 -15.08 11.96
CA ALA A 271 105.53 -15.05 13.42
C ALA A 271 105.28 -13.64 14.01
N ASP A 272 105.93 -12.60 13.47
CA ASP A 272 105.76 -11.22 13.94
C ASP A 272 104.57 -10.52 13.27
N ARG A 273 104.32 -10.79 11.97
CA ARG A 273 103.09 -10.36 11.28
C ARG A 273 101.84 -11.07 11.81
N ALA A 274 101.89 -12.36 12.14
CA ALA A 274 100.77 -13.03 12.80
C ALA A 274 100.51 -12.51 14.23
N ALA A 275 101.51 -11.96 14.93
CA ALA A 275 101.28 -11.34 16.23
C ALA A 275 100.57 -9.99 16.11
N GLU A 276 100.93 -9.16 15.11
CA GLU A 276 100.20 -7.93 14.79
C GLU A 276 98.83 -8.20 14.17
N GLU A 277 98.71 -9.18 13.27
CA GLU A 277 97.44 -9.64 12.70
C GLU A 277 96.55 -10.27 13.75
N ARG A 278 97.08 -10.99 14.75
CA ARG A 278 96.29 -11.45 15.91
C ARG A 278 95.81 -10.29 16.77
N ARG A 279 96.61 -9.24 16.95
CA ARG A 279 96.17 -8.03 17.67
C ARG A 279 95.11 -7.26 16.88
N ALA A 280 95.32 -7.11 15.57
CA ALA A 280 94.35 -6.50 14.66
C ALA A 280 93.06 -7.34 14.57
N ALA A 281 93.15 -8.67 14.53
CA ALA A 281 92.00 -9.57 14.54
C ALA A 281 91.25 -9.51 15.88
N VAL A 282 91.96 -9.39 17.01
CA VAL A 282 91.32 -9.17 18.33
C VAL A 282 90.65 -7.79 18.40
N GLU A 283 91.25 -6.75 17.82
CA GLU A 283 90.65 -5.42 17.75
C GLU A 283 89.44 -5.38 16.80
N GLN A 284 89.52 -6.06 15.65
CA GLN A 284 88.40 -6.24 14.72
C GLN A 284 87.27 -7.05 15.36
N LEU A 285 87.58 -8.11 16.11
CA LEU A 285 86.60 -8.87 16.88
C LEU A 285 85.94 -7.98 17.94
N ARG A 286 86.71 -7.11 18.61
CA ARG A 286 86.17 -6.17 19.59
C ARG A 286 85.26 -5.12 18.95
N LEU A 287 85.64 -4.54 17.82
CA LEU A 287 84.81 -3.60 17.06
C LEU A 287 83.55 -4.29 16.52
N ALA A 288 83.65 -5.53 16.07
CA ALA A 288 82.51 -6.35 15.66
C ALA A 288 81.57 -6.62 16.84
N GLN A 289 82.09 -6.95 18.02
CA GLN A 289 81.29 -7.13 19.25
C GLN A 289 80.63 -5.82 19.70
N GLU A 290 81.30 -4.68 19.59
CA GLU A 290 80.72 -3.37 19.89
C GLU A 290 79.63 -2.99 18.85
N ALA A 291 79.84 -3.31 17.58
CA ALA A 291 78.83 -3.16 16.53
C ALA A 291 77.61 -4.07 16.74
N GLU A 292 77.82 -5.33 17.17
CA GLU A 292 76.73 -6.24 17.52
C GLU A 292 75.95 -5.77 18.74
N ARG A 293 76.64 -5.24 19.77
CA ARG A 293 75.96 -4.66 20.95
C ARG A 293 75.11 -3.46 20.59
N THR A 294 75.61 -2.56 19.74
CA THR A 294 74.82 -1.41 19.28
C THR A 294 73.66 -1.83 18.38
N ALA A 295 73.84 -2.80 17.49
CA ALA A 295 72.76 -3.39 16.70
C ALA A 295 71.71 -4.10 17.57
N ALA A 296 72.13 -4.83 18.61
CA ALA A 296 71.23 -5.46 19.57
C ALA A 296 70.42 -4.41 20.36
N MET A 297 71.05 -3.32 20.79
CA MET A 297 70.35 -2.19 21.43
C MET A 297 69.34 -1.53 20.48
N GLN A 298 69.67 -1.37 19.20
CA GLN A 298 68.75 -0.83 18.20
C GLN A 298 67.55 -1.76 17.98
N ARG A 299 67.77 -3.07 17.84
CA ARG A 299 66.68 -4.06 17.73
C ARG A 299 65.81 -4.08 18.99
N ALA A 300 66.41 -3.95 20.17
CA ALA A 300 65.66 -3.85 21.42
C ALA A 300 64.78 -2.58 21.45
N ALA A 301 65.34 -1.42 21.09
CA ALA A 301 64.59 -0.17 21.01
C ALA A 301 63.48 -0.22 19.94
N GLU A 302 63.72 -0.86 18.80
CA GLU A 302 62.72 -1.06 17.75
C GLU A 302 61.60 -2.00 18.23
N SER A 303 61.96 -3.10 18.90
CA SER A 303 60.97 -4.02 19.49
C SER A 303 60.10 -3.33 20.55
N GLU A 304 60.67 -2.42 21.33
CA GLU A 304 59.92 -1.63 22.30
C GLU A 304 58.97 -0.63 21.62
N ARG A 305 59.41 0.03 20.54
CA ARG A 305 58.54 0.92 19.74
C ARG A 305 57.39 0.15 19.10
N ILE A 306 57.65 -1.04 18.56
CA ILE A 306 56.60 -1.93 18.02
C ILE A 306 55.62 -2.31 19.13
N ALA A 307 56.12 -2.72 20.31
CA ALA A 307 55.27 -3.06 21.45
C ALA A 307 54.46 -1.86 21.99
N GLN A 308 54.99 -0.64 21.91
CA GLN A 308 54.25 0.58 22.24
C GLN A 308 53.19 0.90 21.18
N ALA A 309 53.50 0.72 19.89
CA ALA A 309 52.55 0.93 18.80
C ALA A 309 51.39 -0.07 18.85
N VAL A 310 51.66 -1.35 19.15
CA VAL A 310 50.63 -2.38 19.35
C VAL A 310 49.72 -2.01 20.53
N ARG A 311 50.29 -1.60 21.68
CA ARG A 311 49.48 -1.15 22.84
C ARG A 311 48.62 0.07 22.52
N ALA A 312 49.13 1.02 21.74
CA ALA A 312 48.36 2.18 21.30
C ALA A 312 47.22 1.78 20.35
N ALA A 313 47.46 0.84 19.43
CA ALA A 313 46.44 0.32 18.52
C ALA A 313 45.35 -0.47 19.26
N GLU A 314 45.72 -1.30 20.25
CA GLU A 314 44.78 -2.01 21.11
C GLU A 314 43.91 -1.04 21.93
N ALA A 315 44.51 0.01 22.51
CA ALA A 315 43.76 1.04 23.23
C ALA A 315 42.79 1.80 22.32
N ALA A 316 43.20 2.13 21.08
CA ALA A 316 42.33 2.77 20.09
C ALA A 316 41.17 1.84 19.67
N ALA A 317 41.43 0.54 19.51
CA ALA A 317 40.40 -0.45 19.20
C ALA A 317 39.39 -0.61 20.35
N GLN A 318 39.85 -0.61 21.60
CA GLN A 318 38.98 -0.63 22.78
C GLN A 318 38.10 0.63 22.86
N ALA A 319 38.68 1.82 22.67
CA ALA A 319 37.91 3.08 22.65
C ALA A 319 36.86 3.09 21.53
N ALA A 320 37.21 2.58 20.34
CA ALA A 320 36.27 2.42 19.23
C ALA A 320 35.12 1.47 19.61
N GLN A 321 35.43 0.32 20.22
CA GLN A 321 34.41 -0.64 20.68
C GLN A 321 33.49 -0.06 21.76
N GLU A 322 34.03 0.69 22.71
CA GLU A 322 33.23 1.38 23.74
C GLU A 322 32.33 2.46 23.11
N SER A 323 32.84 3.23 22.16
CA SER A 323 32.03 4.22 21.43
C SER A 323 30.90 3.57 20.62
N ALA A 324 31.16 2.40 20.02
CA ALA A 324 30.15 1.64 19.29
C ALA A 324 29.06 1.09 20.24
N ARG A 325 29.46 0.57 21.40
CA ARG A 325 28.50 0.14 22.44
C ARG A 325 27.68 1.30 23.00
N ALA A 326 28.29 2.46 23.20
CA ALA A 326 27.57 3.67 23.63
C ALA A 326 26.57 4.15 22.57
N ALA A 327 26.94 4.10 21.28
CA ALA A 327 26.05 4.43 20.19
C ALA A 327 24.89 3.42 20.05
N GLU A 328 25.16 2.13 20.24
CA GLU A 328 24.12 1.10 20.24
C GLU A 328 23.16 1.26 21.44
N ALA A 329 23.68 1.56 22.63
CA ALA A 329 22.87 1.87 23.80
C ALA A 329 21.97 3.08 23.54
N ALA A 330 22.50 4.17 22.97
CA ALA A 330 21.71 5.36 22.62
C ALA A 330 20.58 5.04 21.61
N ARG A 331 20.87 4.25 20.56
CA ARG A 331 19.85 3.78 19.60
C ARG A 331 18.79 2.91 20.26
N SER A 332 19.18 2.07 21.24
CA SER A 332 18.23 1.23 21.97
C SER A 332 17.30 2.04 22.87
N GLU A 333 17.79 3.12 23.48
CA GLU A 333 16.98 4.05 24.26
C GLU A 333 16.00 4.84 23.38
N GLU A 334 16.45 5.30 22.21
CA GLU A 334 15.58 5.98 21.24
C GLU A 334 14.49 5.04 20.72
N ALA A 335 14.85 3.81 20.35
CA ALA A 335 13.88 2.78 19.96
C ALA A 335 12.88 2.44 21.07
N ALA A 336 13.31 2.44 22.35
CA ALA A 336 12.41 2.23 23.49
C ALA A 336 11.42 3.40 23.65
N LYS A 337 11.88 4.66 23.50
CA LYS A 337 11.03 5.85 23.53
C LYS A 337 10.02 5.86 22.39
N GLU A 338 10.45 5.49 21.18
CA GLU A 338 9.53 5.34 20.03
C GLU A 338 8.49 4.24 20.27
N ALA A 339 8.89 3.09 20.85
CA ALA A 339 7.96 2.02 21.19
C ALA A 339 6.94 2.45 22.24
N GLU A 340 7.35 3.23 23.24
CA GLU A 340 6.44 3.82 24.23
C GLU A 340 5.48 4.82 23.59
N GLN A 341 5.98 5.71 22.72
CA GLN A 341 5.13 6.64 21.97
C GLN A 341 4.10 5.91 21.11
N ARG A 342 4.50 4.84 20.41
CA ARG A 342 3.57 3.99 19.64
C ARG A 342 2.49 3.36 20.52
N ARG A 343 2.86 2.84 21.69
CA ARG A 343 1.88 2.31 22.66
C ARG A 343 0.93 3.39 23.14
N SER A 344 1.41 4.60 23.39
CA SER A 344 0.56 5.72 23.83
C SER A 344 -0.42 6.15 22.74
N LEU A 345 0.00 6.18 21.47
CA LEU A 345 -0.86 6.46 20.32
C LEU A 345 -1.89 5.35 20.13
N GLU A 346 -1.49 4.08 20.24
CA GLU A 346 -2.41 2.95 20.15
C GLU A 346 -3.43 2.94 21.29
N GLN A 347 -3.03 3.33 22.51
CA GLN A 347 -3.98 3.51 23.61
C GLN A 347 -4.96 4.67 23.35
N ALA A 348 -4.48 5.78 22.78
CA ALA A 348 -5.32 6.91 22.41
C ALA A 348 -6.33 6.55 21.29
N THR A 349 -5.90 5.79 20.28
CA THR A 349 -6.81 5.31 19.21
C THR A 349 -7.84 4.33 19.76
N ARG A 350 -7.44 3.38 20.61
CA ARG A 350 -8.38 2.46 21.28
C ARG A 350 -9.38 3.21 22.17
N ALA A 351 -8.94 4.26 22.88
CA ALA A 351 -9.84 5.09 23.68
C ALA A 351 -10.85 5.87 22.82
N LEU A 352 -10.41 6.40 21.67
CA LEU A 352 -11.29 7.06 20.70
C LEU A 352 -12.32 6.09 20.10
N GLU A 353 -11.90 4.88 19.74
CA GLU A 353 -12.79 3.83 19.23
C GLU A 353 -13.80 3.39 20.29
N ALA A 354 -13.36 3.23 21.54
CA ALA A 354 -14.26 2.92 22.65
C ALA A 354 -15.29 4.04 22.90
N ALA A 355 -14.88 5.31 22.78
CA ALA A 355 -15.80 6.45 22.88
C ALA A 355 -16.84 6.44 21.75
N ARG A 356 -16.41 6.19 20.51
CA ARG A 356 -17.32 6.04 19.35
C ARG A 356 -18.29 4.88 19.52
N ALA A 357 -17.82 3.75 20.05
CA ALA A 357 -18.67 2.60 20.35
C ALA A 357 -19.71 2.92 21.43
N ALA A 358 -19.33 3.67 22.47
CA ALA A 358 -20.25 4.14 23.51
C ALA A 358 -21.29 5.12 22.94
N ASP A 359 -20.90 6.03 22.06
CA ASP A 359 -21.82 6.94 21.36
C ASP A 359 -22.80 6.18 20.46
N ALA A 360 -22.31 5.19 19.71
CA ALA A 360 -23.15 4.33 18.88
C ALA A 360 -24.14 3.51 19.72
N ALA A 361 -23.71 2.99 20.88
CA ALA A 361 -24.58 2.28 21.82
C ALA A 361 -25.69 3.19 22.37
N ARG A 362 -25.34 4.43 22.76
CA ARG A 362 -26.32 5.45 23.20
C ARG A 362 -27.31 5.80 22.10
N ALA A 363 -26.86 5.95 20.86
CA ALA A 363 -27.73 6.20 19.72
C ALA A 363 -28.68 5.02 19.44
N ALA A 364 -28.18 3.78 19.55
CA ALA A 364 -29.00 2.58 19.39
C ALA A 364 -30.05 2.45 20.51
N GLU A 365 -29.70 2.78 21.75
CA GLU A 365 -30.64 2.81 22.87
C GLU A 365 -31.71 3.89 22.68
N ALA A 366 -31.32 5.09 22.23
CA ALA A 366 -32.26 6.16 21.90
C ALA A 366 -33.22 5.78 20.76
N ALA A 367 -32.73 5.08 19.73
CA ALA A 367 -33.56 4.55 18.64
C ALA A 367 -34.58 3.52 19.15
N ARG A 368 -34.15 2.57 20.00
CA ARG A 368 -35.08 1.59 20.62
C ARG A 368 -36.13 2.28 21.50
N ALA A 369 -35.75 3.33 22.22
CA ALA A 369 -36.69 4.11 23.01
C ALA A 369 -37.69 4.88 22.14
N ALA A 370 -37.28 5.38 20.97
CA ALA A 370 -38.17 6.00 20.01
C ALA A 370 -39.14 4.98 19.39
N ASP A 371 -38.66 3.80 19.00
CA ASP A 371 -39.49 2.71 18.49
C ASP A 371 -40.53 2.25 19.53
N ALA A 372 -40.12 2.12 20.80
CA ALA A 372 -41.04 1.77 21.89
C ALA A 372 -42.16 2.81 22.06
N ARG A 373 -41.82 4.10 22.00
CA ARG A 373 -42.82 5.19 22.05
C ARG A 373 -43.77 5.15 20.85
N ALA A 374 -43.26 4.86 19.65
CA ALA A 374 -44.09 4.73 18.46
C ALA A 374 -45.08 3.56 18.56
N VAL A 375 -44.66 2.43 19.14
CA VAL A 375 -45.55 1.29 19.42
C VAL A 375 -46.61 1.64 20.46
N GLU A 376 -46.25 2.33 21.55
CA GLU A 376 -47.20 2.81 22.55
C GLU A 376 -48.22 3.80 21.95
N GLU A 377 -47.77 4.73 21.11
CA GLU A 377 -48.64 5.68 20.41
C GLU A 377 -49.59 4.97 19.43
N ALA A 378 -49.10 3.97 18.70
CA ALA A 378 -49.91 3.15 17.81
C ALA A 378 -50.99 2.36 18.59
N HIS A 379 -50.64 1.77 19.74
CA HIS A 379 -51.60 1.07 20.59
C HIS A 379 -52.64 2.04 21.18
N ALA A 380 -52.23 3.23 21.61
CA ALA A 380 -53.15 4.27 22.08
C ALA A 380 -54.11 4.73 20.96
N ALA A 381 -53.62 4.86 19.73
CA ALA A 381 -54.45 5.19 18.57
C ALA A 381 -55.44 4.07 18.21
N GLU A 382 -55.03 2.80 18.32
CA GLU A 382 -55.90 1.64 18.13
C GLU A 382 -56.99 1.58 19.22
N GLU A 383 -56.63 1.80 20.49
CA GLU A 383 -57.59 1.86 21.58
C GLU A 383 -58.60 3.00 21.40
N ALA A 384 -58.15 4.18 20.94
CA ALA A 384 -59.02 5.30 20.61
C ALA A 384 -60.00 4.95 19.46
N ARG A 385 -59.55 4.23 18.42
CA ARG A 385 -60.41 3.72 17.34
C ARG A 385 -61.42 2.69 17.87
N ALA A 386 -61.00 1.80 18.76
CA ALA A 386 -61.88 0.82 19.40
C ALA A 386 -62.97 1.51 20.25
N ARG A 387 -62.62 2.58 20.99
CA ARG A 387 -63.60 3.39 21.74
C ARG A 387 -64.58 4.09 20.80
N ALA A 388 -64.09 4.75 19.75
CA ALA A 388 -64.94 5.45 18.77
C ALA A 388 -65.90 4.49 18.05
N THR A 389 -65.44 3.29 17.67
CA THR A 389 -66.30 2.26 17.06
C THR A 389 -67.34 1.72 18.04
N ALA A 390 -66.99 1.53 19.32
CA ALA A 390 -67.94 1.14 20.35
C ALA A 390 -69.01 2.23 20.61
N GLU A 391 -68.62 3.50 20.62
CA GLU A 391 -69.56 4.64 20.73
C GLU A 391 -70.49 4.72 19.52
N ALA A 392 -69.97 4.58 18.30
CA ALA A 392 -70.76 4.54 17.08
C ALA A 392 -71.77 3.37 17.09
N ALA A 393 -71.36 2.19 17.57
CA ALA A 393 -72.24 1.03 17.71
C ALA A 393 -73.36 1.28 18.75
N ARG A 394 -73.05 1.94 19.88
CA ARG A 394 -74.06 2.35 20.88
C ARG A 394 -75.06 3.35 20.29
N ALA A 395 -74.58 4.36 19.57
CA ALA A 395 -75.44 5.34 18.90
C ALA A 395 -76.34 4.68 17.85
N ALA A 396 -75.82 3.73 17.05
CA ALA A 396 -76.62 2.97 16.09
C ALA A 396 -77.68 2.10 16.78
N ALA A 397 -77.36 1.46 17.91
CA ALA A 397 -78.32 0.69 18.69
C ALA A 397 -79.43 1.58 19.29
N GLU A 398 -79.08 2.78 19.77
CA GLU A 398 -80.07 3.77 20.23
C GLU A 398 -80.98 4.24 19.10
N ALA A 399 -80.42 4.56 17.93
CA ALA A 399 -81.20 4.91 16.75
C ALA A 399 -82.12 3.77 16.31
N GLY A 400 -81.65 2.52 16.36
CA GLY A 400 -82.44 1.33 16.09
C GLY A 400 -83.60 1.15 17.07
N ARG A 401 -83.38 1.41 18.37
CA ARG A 401 -84.44 1.41 19.40
C ARG A 401 -85.47 2.51 19.13
N ALA A 402 -85.03 3.71 18.77
CA ALA A 402 -85.92 4.82 18.40
C ALA A 402 -86.77 4.49 17.15
N ALA A 403 -86.17 3.87 16.13
CA ALA A 403 -86.87 3.43 14.93
C ALA A 403 -87.88 2.31 15.22
N GLN A 404 -87.55 1.35 16.10
CA GLN A 404 -88.51 0.33 16.55
C GLN A 404 -89.67 0.93 17.34
N ALA A 405 -89.40 1.90 18.22
CA ALA A 405 -90.44 2.62 18.95
C ALA A 405 -91.38 3.38 17.98
N ALA A 406 -90.83 4.00 16.93
CA ALA A 406 -91.61 4.64 15.88
C ALA A 406 -92.48 3.62 15.10
N ARG A 407 -91.93 2.46 14.71
CA ARG A 407 -92.70 1.38 14.04
C ARG A 407 -93.77 0.77 14.94
N ALA A 408 -93.52 0.64 16.24
CA ALA A 408 -94.50 0.18 17.22
C ALA A 408 -95.65 1.19 17.39
N ALA A 409 -95.41 2.48 17.19
CA ALA A 409 -96.46 3.50 17.14
C ALA A 409 -97.28 3.47 15.84
N GLU A 410 -96.70 2.97 14.74
CA GLU A 410 -97.33 2.91 13.42
C GLU A 410 -98.15 1.63 13.17
N THR A 411 -98.01 0.61 14.03
CA THR A 411 -98.73 -0.67 13.93
C THR A 411 -99.92 -0.72 14.88
N ARG A 412 -101.00 -0.01 14.52
CA ARG A 412 -102.36 -0.20 15.04
C ARG A 412 -103.14 -1.09 14.05
N PRO A 413 -103.81 -2.18 14.48
CA PRO A 413 -104.23 -3.24 13.56
C PRO A 413 -105.51 -2.89 12.80
N ALA A 414 -105.49 -3.12 11.48
CA ALA A 414 -106.67 -3.36 10.66
C ALA A 414 -106.65 -4.82 10.19
N ALA A 415 -107.80 -5.47 10.31
CA ALA A 415 -107.98 -6.91 10.26
C ALA A 415 -107.98 -7.51 8.83
N GLY A 416 -107.59 -8.79 8.76
CA GLY A 416 -108.22 -9.79 7.89
C GLY A 416 -107.50 -10.14 6.59
N GLY A 417 -107.14 -11.43 6.42
CA GLY A 417 -106.80 -11.98 5.10
C GLY A 417 -105.98 -13.27 5.15
N TRP A 418 -106.67 -14.40 5.25
CA TRP A 418 -106.17 -15.78 5.11
C TRP A 418 -105.65 -16.06 3.68
N ALA A 419 -104.50 -16.74 3.53
CA ALA A 419 -104.16 -17.50 2.30
C ALA A 419 -103.07 -18.59 2.55
N PRO A 420 -103.06 -19.72 1.79
CA PRO A 420 -102.51 -21.03 2.19
C PRO A 420 -101.10 -21.38 1.61
N PRO A 421 -100.51 -22.57 1.89
CA PRO A 421 -99.06 -22.84 1.79
C PRO A 421 -98.61 -23.46 0.45
N VAL A 422 -97.34 -23.24 0.08
CA VAL A 422 -96.66 -23.74 -1.15
C VAL A 422 -95.25 -24.29 -0.77
N PRO A 423 -94.73 -25.37 -1.41
CA PRO A 423 -93.75 -26.31 -0.84
C PRO A 423 -92.25 -25.99 -1.16
N PRO A 424 -91.26 -26.78 -0.65
CA PRO A 424 -89.86 -26.35 -0.58
C PRO A 424 -89.06 -26.64 -1.85
N ALA A 425 -88.33 -25.63 -2.34
CA ALA A 425 -87.37 -25.76 -3.42
C ALA A 425 -85.92 -25.65 -2.87
N GLN A 426 -85.32 -26.83 -2.74
CA GLN A 426 -83.93 -27.20 -3.05
C GLN A 426 -82.83 -26.12 -3.02
N THR A 427 -81.83 -26.41 -2.17
CA THR A 427 -80.43 -25.93 -2.20
C THR A 427 -79.82 -25.95 -3.61
N PRO A 428 -78.86 -25.06 -3.89
CA PRO A 428 -77.47 -25.57 -3.88
C PRO A 428 -76.40 -24.57 -3.39
N GLN A 429 -75.26 -25.18 -3.04
CA GLN A 429 -73.88 -24.71 -3.25
C GLN A 429 -73.25 -23.73 -2.25
N SER A 430 -72.40 -24.35 -1.41
CA SER A 430 -71.15 -23.83 -0.86
C SER A 430 -70.38 -22.95 -1.84
N TRP A 431 -70.06 -21.72 -1.44
CA TRP A 431 -69.05 -20.90 -2.10
C TRP A 431 -67.70 -21.14 -1.42
N SER A 432 -66.78 -21.61 -2.26
CA SER A 432 -65.41 -21.97 -1.95
C SER A 432 -64.55 -20.75 -1.62
N VAL A 433 -63.59 -21.00 -0.72
CA VAL A 433 -62.43 -20.18 -0.40
C VAL A 433 -61.64 -19.84 -1.68
N PRO A 434 -61.16 -18.59 -1.87
CA PRO A 434 -60.26 -18.27 -2.97
C PRO A 434 -58.82 -18.73 -2.66
N THR A 435 -58.35 -19.69 -3.45
CA THR A 435 -56.94 -20.10 -3.57
C THR A 435 -56.16 -19.07 -4.42
N PRO A 436 -54.91 -18.73 -4.09
CA PRO A 436 -54.10 -17.78 -4.87
C PRO A 436 -53.64 -18.35 -6.24
N PRO A 437 -53.39 -17.50 -7.26
CA PRO A 437 -53.03 -17.94 -8.61
C PRO A 437 -51.54 -18.30 -8.76
N PRO A 438 -51.18 -19.24 -9.68
CA PRO A 438 -49.80 -19.48 -10.09
C PRO A 438 -49.27 -18.40 -11.07
N PRO A 439 -47.94 -18.27 -11.23
CA PRO A 439 -47.32 -17.28 -12.11
C PRO A 439 -47.51 -17.62 -13.59
N VAL A 440 -47.91 -16.63 -14.38
CA VAL A 440 -47.98 -16.69 -15.85
C VAL A 440 -46.63 -16.32 -16.44
N GLU A 441 -46.06 -17.22 -17.22
CA GLU A 441 -44.93 -16.99 -18.12
C GLU A 441 -45.36 -15.99 -19.21
N VAL A 442 -44.62 -14.89 -19.32
CA VAL A 442 -44.76 -13.92 -20.42
C VAL A 442 -43.69 -14.23 -21.46
N GLU A 443 -43.99 -15.15 -22.37
CA GLU A 443 -43.33 -15.20 -23.67
C GLU A 443 -44.20 -14.52 -24.72
N LYS A 444 -43.55 -13.57 -25.42
CA LYS A 444 -43.74 -13.20 -26.84
C LYS A 444 -45.16 -12.84 -27.27
N ILE A 445 -45.35 -11.57 -27.64
CA ILE A 445 -45.94 -11.10 -28.93
C ILE A 445 -45.99 -9.56 -28.87
N PHE A 446 -44.96 -8.93 -29.42
CA PHE A 446 -45.05 -7.64 -30.14
C PHE A 446 -44.65 -8.02 -31.58
N GLY A 447 -45.48 -7.88 -32.61
CA GLY A 447 -46.12 -6.64 -33.03
C GLY A 447 -45.35 -6.12 -34.26
N GLU A 448 -45.59 -6.70 -35.43
CA GLU A 448 -45.28 -6.09 -36.74
C GLU A 448 -46.21 -4.87 -36.95
N PRO A 449 -45.82 -3.79 -37.66
CA PRO A 449 -45.73 -3.85 -39.12
C PRO A 449 -44.70 -2.92 -39.85
N ALA A 450 -44.45 -3.28 -41.12
CA ALA A 450 -44.23 -2.44 -42.31
C ALA A 450 -42.82 -1.85 -42.66
N ALA A 451 -42.18 -2.55 -43.61
CA ALA A 451 -41.48 -2.13 -44.84
C ALA A 451 -40.24 -1.16 -44.85
N PRO A 452 -39.29 -1.34 -45.79
CA PRO A 452 -37.87 -1.02 -45.59
C PRO A 452 -37.37 0.20 -46.38
N PRO A 453 -36.17 0.71 -46.04
CA PRO A 453 -35.26 1.18 -47.08
C PRO A 453 -33.90 0.46 -47.06
N MET A 454 -33.56 -0.03 -48.25
CA MET A 454 -32.26 -0.36 -48.81
C MET A 454 -31.03 -0.07 -47.94
N ARG A 455 -30.26 -1.12 -47.63
CA ARG A 455 -28.82 -1.03 -47.36
C ARG A 455 -28.05 -1.41 -48.63
N PRO A 456 -27.01 -0.65 -49.02
CA PRO A 456 -26.20 -0.97 -50.18
C PRO A 456 -25.35 -2.23 -49.92
N GLN A 457 -25.31 -3.09 -50.93
CA GLN A 457 -24.33 -4.16 -51.07
C GLN A 457 -22.93 -3.55 -51.10
N LEU A 458 -22.04 -3.99 -50.22
CA LEU A 458 -20.60 -3.87 -50.43
C LEU A 458 -19.93 -5.20 -50.08
N VAL A 459 -19.64 -5.95 -51.15
CA VAL A 459 -18.39 -6.66 -51.42
C VAL A 459 -17.92 -7.68 -50.38
N GLU A 460 -18.06 -8.95 -50.75
CA GLU A 460 -17.13 -10.02 -50.39
C GLU A 460 -15.69 -9.55 -50.64
N GLN A 461 -14.91 -9.44 -49.58
CA GLN A 461 -13.45 -9.30 -49.70
C GLN A 461 -12.78 -10.33 -48.80
N GLU A 462 -12.35 -11.40 -49.45
CA GLU A 462 -11.12 -12.15 -49.23
C GLU A 462 -10.35 -11.92 -47.92
N ALA A 463 -10.17 -13.04 -47.21
CA ALA A 463 -8.92 -13.47 -46.60
C ALA A 463 -7.96 -12.37 -46.13
N ARG A 464 -8.10 -11.96 -44.87
CA ARG A 464 -6.97 -11.41 -44.11
C ARG A 464 -6.82 -12.18 -42.80
N ALA A 465 -5.69 -12.88 -42.74
CA ALA A 465 -5.18 -13.56 -41.55
C ALA A 465 -5.33 -12.66 -40.31
N ALA A 466 -5.97 -13.20 -39.28
CA ALA A 466 -5.95 -12.62 -37.96
C ALA A 466 -4.48 -12.54 -37.47
N PRO A 467 -4.02 -11.42 -36.91
CA PRO A 467 -2.69 -11.34 -36.34
C PRO A 467 -2.64 -12.27 -35.13
N GLU A 468 -1.87 -13.34 -35.29
CA GLU A 468 -1.31 -14.13 -34.21
C GLU A 468 -0.66 -13.15 -33.22
N ILE A 469 -1.29 -13.02 -32.04
CA ILE A 469 -0.80 -12.20 -30.93
C ILE A 469 0.60 -12.70 -30.64
N ALA A 470 1.60 -11.90 -31.01
CA ALA A 470 2.99 -12.19 -30.76
C ALA A 470 3.16 -12.49 -29.28
N ARG A 471 3.48 -13.73 -28.96
CA ARG A 471 3.99 -14.12 -27.63
C ARG A 471 5.17 -13.20 -27.36
N GLN A 472 4.97 -12.22 -26.50
CA GLN A 472 6.02 -11.34 -26.02
C GLN A 472 7.07 -12.28 -25.43
N ARG A 473 8.25 -12.29 -26.05
CA ARG A 473 9.33 -13.21 -25.72
C ARG A 473 9.88 -12.75 -24.37
N ASP A 474 9.33 -13.32 -23.30
CA ASP A 474 9.73 -13.05 -21.94
C ASP A 474 11.21 -13.44 -21.75
N GLU A 475 11.97 -12.46 -21.27
CA GLU A 475 13.34 -12.62 -20.81
C GLU A 475 13.35 -13.63 -19.64
N PRO A 476 14.22 -14.65 -19.62
CA PRO A 476 14.17 -15.71 -18.62
C PRO A 476 14.31 -15.13 -17.21
N ALA A 477 13.24 -15.27 -16.41
CA ALA A 477 13.16 -14.71 -15.07
C ALA A 477 14.22 -15.36 -14.16
N ALA A 478 14.91 -14.52 -13.38
CA ALA A 478 15.83 -14.98 -12.35
C ALA A 478 15.09 -15.86 -11.32
N PRO A 479 15.72 -16.90 -10.78
CA PRO A 479 15.06 -17.83 -9.87
C PRO A 479 14.70 -17.11 -8.56
N ALA A 480 13.42 -17.15 -8.19
CA ALA A 480 12.88 -16.50 -7.00
C ALA A 480 12.56 -17.53 -5.92
N SER A 481 12.75 -17.14 -4.64
CA SER A 481 12.37 -17.99 -3.50
C SER A 481 10.90 -17.82 -3.09
N GLU A 482 10.25 -16.76 -3.54
CA GLU A 482 8.84 -16.44 -3.25
C GLU A 482 8.15 -15.96 -4.54
N ILE A 483 6.97 -16.51 -4.83
CA ILE A 483 6.16 -16.20 -6.02
C ILE A 483 4.72 -15.89 -5.59
N SER A 484 4.11 -14.88 -6.18
CA SER A 484 2.71 -14.51 -5.98
C SER A 484 1.81 -15.21 -7.02
N LEU A 485 0.77 -15.90 -6.61
CA LEU A 485 -0.23 -16.51 -7.48
C LEU A 485 -1.54 -15.70 -7.42
N MET A 486 -2.07 -15.30 -8.57
CA MET A 486 -3.37 -14.64 -8.68
C MET A 486 -4.36 -15.59 -9.37
N LEU A 487 -5.38 -16.04 -8.63
CA LEU A 487 -6.38 -17.00 -9.10
C LEU A 487 -7.68 -16.30 -9.47
N THR A 488 -8.18 -16.52 -10.69
CA THR A 488 -9.44 -15.93 -11.17
C THR A 488 -10.20 -16.89 -12.10
N PRO A 489 -11.51 -17.13 -11.95
CA PRO A 489 -12.35 -16.83 -10.79
C PRO A 489 -12.24 -17.92 -9.71
N VAL A 490 -12.49 -17.55 -8.45
CA VAL A 490 -12.63 -18.46 -7.30
C VAL A 490 -14.03 -18.27 -6.71
N PRO A 491 -14.95 -19.23 -6.85
CA PRO A 491 -16.39 -19.03 -6.61
C PRO A 491 -16.76 -18.97 -5.14
N SER A 492 -15.93 -19.52 -4.25
CA SER A 492 -16.19 -19.55 -2.82
C SER A 492 -14.92 -19.74 -2.00
N PHE A 493 -14.96 -19.33 -0.73
CA PHE A 493 -13.84 -19.51 0.20
C PHE A 493 -13.51 -20.99 0.48
N PRO A 494 -14.47 -21.92 0.66
CA PRO A 494 -14.15 -23.35 0.79
C PRO A 494 -13.36 -23.88 -0.42
N ARG A 495 -13.70 -23.43 -1.62
CA ARG A 495 -12.98 -23.79 -2.84
C ARG A 495 -11.55 -23.26 -2.84
N LEU A 496 -11.33 -22.03 -2.37
CA LEU A 496 -9.99 -21.47 -2.17
C LEU A 496 -9.14 -22.36 -1.25
N VAL A 497 -9.71 -22.82 -0.14
CA VAL A 497 -9.02 -23.69 0.83
C VAL A 497 -8.67 -25.06 0.22
N GLU A 498 -9.52 -25.63 -0.64
CA GLU A 498 -9.19 -26.85 -1.37
C GLU A 498 -8.01 -26.65 -2.33
N ILE A 499 -8.00 -25.53 -3.07
CA ILE A 499 -6.92 -25.17 -3.98
C ILE A 499 -5.62 -24.98 -3.20
N GLU A 500 -5.67 -24.24 -2.08
CA GLU A 500 -4.54 -24.06 -1.17
C GLU A 500 -3.95 -25.39 -0.69
N ARG A 501 -4.78 -26.31 -0.17
CA ARG A 501 -4.31 -27.62 0.30
C ARG A 501 -3.62 -28.43 -0.78
N ARG A 502 -4.14 -28.37 -2.01
CA ARG A 502 -3.56 -29.08 -3.15
C ARG A 502 -2.24 -28.46 -3.60
N ILE A 503 -2.14 -27.14 -3.68
CA ILE A 503 -0.88 -26.46 -4.01
C ILE A 503 0.16 -26.74 -2.90
N GLN A 504 -0.25 -26.70 -1.63
CA GLN A 504 0.63 -27.00 -0.49
C GLN A 504 1.13 -28.46 -0.49
N SER A 505 0.39 -29.38 -1.11
CA SER A 505 0.84 -30.78 -1.25
C SER A 505 1.96 -30.98 -2.27
N LEU A 506 2.26 -29.97 -3.11
CA LEU A 506 3.37 -30.05 -4.04
C LEU A 506 4.71 -30.04 -3.29
N PRO A 507 5.65 -30.95 -3.64
CA PRO A 507 6.92 -31.07 -2.93
C PRO A 507 7.80 -29.81 -3.06
N ILE A 508 7.58 -28.99 -4.09
CA ILE A 508 8.31 -27.73 -4.31
C ILE A 508 7.89 -26.61 -3.36
N VAL A 509 6.71 -26.70 -2.74
CA VAL A 509 6.16 -25.65 -1.86
C VAL A 509 6.65 -25.84 -0.43
N ARG A 510 7.19 -24.77 0.16
CA ARG A 510 7.62 -24.70 1.57
C ARG A 510 6.52 -24.10 2.44
N THR A 511 5.99 -22.96 2.03
CA THR A 511 4.96 -22.20 2.75
C THR A 511 3.98 -21.63 1.74
N LEU A 512 2.70 -21.61 2.09
CA LEU A 512 1.66 -20.98 1.29
C LEU A 512 0.71 -20.26 2.24
N TYR A 513 0.36 -19.02 1.91
CA TYR A 513 -0.66 -18.27 2.65
C TYR A 513 -1.47 -17.38 1.69
N VAL A 514 -2.75 -17.20 1.99
CA VAL A 514 -3.65 -16.31 1.26
C VAL A 514 -3.38 -14.86 1.69
N ARG A 515 -3.03 -13.99 0.73
CA ARG A 515 -2.82 -12.55 0.99
C ARG A 515 -4.11 -11.76 0.91
N ASP A 516 -4.94 -12.02 -0.09
CA ASP A 516 -6.21 -11.32 -0.30
C ASP A 516 -7.21 -12.22 -1.03
N PHE A 517 -8.50 -12.04 -0.74
CA PHE A 517 -9.60 -12.71 -1.43
C PHE A 517 -10.81 -11.77 -1.50
N ARG A 518 -11.02 -11.17 -2.67
CA ARG A 518 -12.09 -10.19 -2.90
C ARG A 518 -12.66 -10.36 -4.30
N ALA A 519 -13.98 -10.24 -4.42
CA ALA A 519 -14.71 -10.29 -5.70
C ALA A 519 -14.37 -11.53 -6.57
N GLY A 520 -14.14 -12.69 -5.95
CA GLY A 520 -13.80 -13.93 -6.65
C GLY A 520 -12.38 -13.98 -7.23
N VAL A 521 -11.49 -13.07 -6.83
CA VAL A 521 -10.06 -13.11 -7.14
C VAL A 521 -9.30 -13.40 -5.84
N ALA A 522 -8.41 -14.39 -5.87
CA ALA A 522 -7.56 -14.73 -4.73
C ALA A 522 -6.08 -14.52 -5.05
N THR A 523 -5.36 -13.86 -4.15
CA THR A 523 -3.90 -13.69 -4.24
C THR A 523 -3.23 -14.53 -3.17
N LEU A 524 -2.35 -15.44 -3.56
CA LEU A 524 -1.60 -16.32 -2.66
C LEU A 524 -0.12 -16.03 -2.77
N ALA A 525 0.59 -16.04 -1.64
CA ALA A 525 2.04 -16.00 -1.62
C ALA A 525 2.59 -17.41 -1.38
N VAL A 526 3.49 -17.85 -2.26
CA VAL A 526 4.07 -19.18 -2.25
C VAL A 526 5.57 -19.07 -2.03
N GLY A 527 6.03 -19.53 -0.87
CA GLY A 527 7.45 -19.73 -0.57
C GLY A 527 7.90 -21.09 -1.07
N LEU A 528 8.93 -21.12 -1.90
CA LEU A 528 9.46 -22.32 -2.53
C LEU A 528 10.59 -22.94 -1.68
N ARG A 529 10.79 -24.26 -1.79
CA ARG A 529 11.90 -24.95 -1.11
C ARG A 529 13.25 -24.72 -1.78
N SER A 530 13.22 -24.54 -3.11
CA SER A 530 14.38 -24.22 -3.94
C SER A 530 14.01 -23.04 -4.83
N PRO A 531 14.93 -22.09 -5.08
CA PRO A 531 14.64 -20.95 -5.93
C PRO A 531 14.41 -21.46 -7.37
N MET A 532 13.25 -21.18 -7.93
CA MET A 532 12.80 -21.65 -9.25
C MET A 532 12.23 -20.49 -10.05
N SER A 533 12.17 -20.65 -11.38
CA SER A 533 11.53 -19.67 -12.25
C SER A 533 10.00 -19.77 -12.19
N SER A 534 9.31 -18.69 -12.57
CA SER A 534 7.84 -18.68 -12.70
C SER A 534 7.33 -19.78 -13.63
N ASP A 535 8.08 -20.11 -14.68
CA ASP A 535 7.70 -21.11 -15.68
C ASP A 535 7.82 -22.54 -15.15
N GLU A 536 8.82 -22.80 -14.31
CA GLU A 536 8.98 -24.09 -13.63
C GLU A 536 7.84 -24.32 -12.62
N VAL A 537 7.46 -23.28 -11.87
CA VAL A 537 6.32 -23.35 -10.96
C VAL A 537 5.00 -23.52 -11.72
N ALA A 538 4.82 -22.81 -12.84
CA ALA A 538 3.67 -23.00 -13.73
C ALA A 538 3.58 -24.44 -14.26
N SER A 539 4.72 -25.04 -14.65
CA SER A 539 4.79 -26.42 -15.12
C SER A 539 4.46 -27.42 -14.01
N ALA A 540 4.93 -27.17 -12.78
CA ALA A 540 4.58 -27.98 -11.62
C ALA A 540 3.08 -27.87 -11.27
N LEU A 541 2.50 -26.67 -11.32
CA LEU A 541 1.06 -26.46 -11.10
C LEU A 541 0.20 -27.16 -12.16
N ALA A 542 0.67 -27.24 -13.40
CA ALA A 542 -0.01 -27.97 -14.48
C ALA A 542 -0.11 -29.48 -14.22
N THR A 543 0.72 -30.06 -13.35
CA THR A 543 0.62 -31.48 -12.95
C THR A 543 -0.59 -31.76 -12.05
N LEU A 544 -1.17 -30.72 -11.42
CA LEU A 544 -2.41 -30.81 -10.64
C LEU A 544 -3.63 -30.85 -11.56
N ALA A 545 -3.78 -31.94 -12.33
CA ALA A 545 -4.82 -32.12 -13.33
C ALA A 545 -6.25 -31.89 -12.79
N ASP A 546 -6.48 -32.17 -11.52
CA ASP A 546 -7.78 -32.04 -10.87
C ASP A 546 -8.24 -30.59 -10.63
N LEU A 547 -7.35 -29.59 -10.77
CA LEU A 547 -7.67 -28.18 -10.55
C LEU A 547 -7.95 -27.38 -11.82
N ARG A 548 -7.72 -27.97 -13.01
CA ARG A 548 -7.96 -27.33 -14.32
C ARG A 548 -7.48 -25.87 -14.39
N MET A 549 -6.27 -25.62 -13.90
CA MET A 549 -5.68 -24.28 -13.90
C MET A 549 -4.94 -24.04 -15.22
N ARG A 550 -5.21 -22.89 -15.84
CA ARG A 550 -4.48 -22.42 -17.02
C ARG A 550 -3.75 -21.13 -16.71
N VAL A 551 -2.46 -21.07 -17.00
CA VAL A 551 -1.68 -19.84 -16.85
C VAL A 551 -2.11 -18.85 -17.93
N THR A 552 -2.59 -17.67 -17.51
CA THR A 552 -2.96 -16.57 -18.42
C THR A 552 -1.81 -15.61 -18.63
N ARG A 553 -1.02 -15.37 -17.58
CA ARG A 553 0.12 -14.45 -17.62
C ARG A 553 1.20 -14.92 -16.65
N ALA A 554 2.45 -14.86 -17.08
CA ALA A 554 3.62 -15.02 -16.23
C ALA A 554 4.37 -13.69 -16.17
N ALA A 555 4.72 -13.27 -14.97
CA ALA A 555 5.61 -12.16 -14.69
C ALA A 555 6.74 -12.67 -13.78
N ARG A 556 7.84 -11.91 -13.66
CA ARG A 556 9.07 -12.37 -12.97
C ARG A 556 8.82 -13.09 -11.63
N ASN A 557 7.94 -12.55 -10.78
CA ASN A 557 7.58 -13.13 -9.48
C ASN A 557 6.07 -13.29 -9.29
N ALA A 558 5.28 -13.26 -10.37
CA ALA A 558 3.82 -13.36 -10.28
C ALA A 558 3.24 -14.23 -11.39
N LEU A 559 2.32 -15.13 -11.05
CA LEU A 559 1.60 -15.98 -11.99
C LEU A 559 0.11 -15.69 -11.90
N GLU A 560 -0.49 -15.33 -13.03
CA GLU A 560 -1.94 -15.23 -13.16
C GLU A 560 -2.48 -16.55 -13.69
N LEU A 561 -3.37 -17.16 -12.92
CA LEU A 561 -3.93 -18.49 -13.16
C LEU A 561 -5.45 -18.35 -13.30
N ARG A 562 -5.97 -18.86 -14.41
CA ARG A 562 -7.40 -18.98 -14.64
C ARG A 562 -7.89 -20.39 -14.34
N ILE A 563 -8.91 -20.49 -13.51
CA ILE A 563 -9.54 -21.79 -13.18
C ILE A 563 -10.59 -22.10 -14.25
N GLU A 564 -10.36 -23.15 -15.04
CA GLU A 564 -11.24 -23.55 -16.13
C GLU A 564 -12.36 -24.50 -15.64
N GLY A 565 -13.60 -24.25 -16.08
CA GLY A 565 -14.76 -25.09 -15.73
C GLY A 565 -15.60 -24.58 -14.57
N GLU A 566 -15.19 -23.50 -13.90
CA GLU A 566 -15.98 -22.80 -12.91
C GLU A 566 -16.61 -21.57 -13.60
N ALA A 567 -17.82 -21.75 -14.11
CA ALA A 567 -18.56 -20.65 -14.74
C ALA A 567 -18.77 -19.56 -13.69
N GLY A 568 -18.19 -18.39 -13.94
CA GLY A 568 -18.45 -17.21 -13.12
C GLY A 568 -19.94 -16.92 -13.12
N VAL A 569 -20.56 -17.05 -11.95
CA VAL A 569 -21.80 -16.34 -11.67
C VAL A 569 -21.38 -14.88 -11.52
N ALA A 570 -21.39 -14.16 -12.65
CA ALA A 570 -21.28 -12.71 -12.68
C ALA A 570 -22.69 -12.11 -12.52
#